data_AF-A0A7J7V513-F1
#
_entry.id   AF-A0A7J7V513-F1
#
_cell.length_a   1.000
_cell.length_b   1.000
_cell.length_c   1.000
_cell.angle_alpha   90.00
_cell.angle_beta   90.00
_cell.angle_gamma   90.00
#
_symmetry.space_group_name_H-M   'P 1'
#
loop_
_entity.id
_entity.type
_entity.pdbx_description
1 polymer ?
#
loop_
_entity_poly.entity_id
_entity_poly.type
_entity_poly.pdbx_seq_one_letter_code
_entity_poly.pdbx_strand_id
1 'polypeptide(L)'
;MPTTQVFQRLATDLLPHVPSLTSGEVARCAKSFALLKWLNLPLFEAFAQHVLSRAQSVAMSDLCNVLLAFARLNFRPEQEEAFFNLVHEKLGSQLADLDPALQVDVLWALCVLQQARASELQAVLRPELHTQFLGDRSPRGQSTLQKLLHINATARLEHPEYAGPLLPATALDPGPPAPERKVTPLQKELQETLKGLLGGADRGRFSVATQYGWVLDAEVLLDAEGQFLPLRDFVAPHLSPPSGGQLPPPTAKRLAFLRWEFSNFASRSKDLLGRFVLARRHVLAAGFLVVDVPYYEWLELRSEWQKAAYLKDKMRKSVAEELAK
;
A
#
# COMPACT_ATOMS: atom_id res chain seq x y z
N MET A 1 -17.61 17.83 9.31
CA MET A 1 -17.51 16.97 8.11
C MET A 1 -18.84 17.05 7.39
N PRO A 2 -18.90 17.27 6.06
CA PRO A 2 -20.16 17.19 5.32
C PRO A 2 -20.84 15.85 5.61
N THR A 3 -22.16 15.86 5.77
CA THR A 3 -22.93 14.65 6.08
C THR A 3 -22.83 13.66 4.91
N THR A 4 -22.72 12.37 5.21
CA THR A 4 -22.69 11.26 4.22
C THR A 4 -23.77 11.40 3.13
N GLN A 5 -24.94 11.92 3.51
CA GLN A 5 -26.06 12.21 2.62
C GLN A 5 -25.70 13.21 1.51
N VAL A 6 -24.82 14.19 1.78
CA VAL A 6 -24.37 15.16 0.79
C VAL A 6 -23.52 14.48 -0.28
N PHE A 7 -22.56 13.63 0.10
CA PHE A 7 -21.72 12.94 -0.89
C PHE A 7 -22.50 11.92 -1.71
N GLN A 8 -23.44 11.20 -1.08
CA GLN A 8 -24.32 10.29 -1.79
C GLN A 8 -25.22 11.04 -2.77
N ARG A 9 -25.81 12.16 -2.35
CA ARG A 9 -26.63 13.01 -3.21
C ARG A 9 -25.82 13.60 -4.37
N LEU A 10 -24.61 14.11 -4.09
CA LEU A 10 -23.70 14.61 -5.12
C LEU A 10 -23.36 13.53 -6.15
N ALA A 11 -23.10 12.30 -5.71
CA ALA A 11 -22.82 11.19 -6.63
C ALA A 11 -24.04 10.84 -7.49
N THR A 12 -25.23 10.75 -6.86
CA THR A 12 -26.50 10.47 -7.56
C THR A 12 -26.84 11.56 -8.57
N ASP A 13 -26.69 12.82 -8.21
CA ASP A 13 -27.01 13.96 -9.07
C ASP A 13 -25.98 14.10 -10.20
N LEU A 14 -24.70 13.79 -9.96
CA LEU A 14 -23.63 13.87 -10.98
C LEU A 14 -23.69 12.73 -11.99
N LEU A 15 -24.02 11.51 -11.56
CA LEU A 15 -24.00 10.29 -12.38
C LEU A 15 -24.68 10.45 -13.77
N PRO A 16 -25.94 10.93 -13.88
CA PRO A 16 -26.61 11.05 -15.17
C PRO A 16 -25.95 12.09 -16.10
N HIS A 17 -25.15 13.01 -15.57
CA HIS A 17 -24.48 14.05 -16.34
C HIS A 17 -23.07 13.67 -16.79
N VAL A 18 -22.48 12.59 -16.29
CA VAL A 18 -21.12 12.14 -16.65
C VAL A 18 -20.87 12.06 -18.16
N PRO A 19 -21.79 11.54 -19.00
CA PRO A 19 -21.58 11.50 -20.45
C PRO A 19 -21.38 12.89 -21.10
N SER A 20 -22.01 13.93 -20.54
CA SER A 20 -21.93 15.31 -21.02
C SER A 20 -20.70 16.09 -20.54
N LEU A 21 -19.99 15.60 -19.52
CA LEU A 21 -18.80 16.27 -18.99
C LEU A 21 -17.65 16.27 -20.00
N THR A 22 -16.65 17.09 -19.78
CA THR A 22 -15.33 17.01 -20.43
C THR A 22 -14.42 16.01 -19.70
N SER A 23 -13.38 15.50 -20.37
CA SER A 23 -12.40 14.60 -19.72
C SER A 23 -11.71 15.25 -18.52
N GLY A 24 -11.44 16.55 -18.58
CA GLY A 24 -10.89 17.32 -17.47
C GLY A 24 -11.85 17.46 -16.29
N GLU A 25 -13.16 17.59 -16.52
CA GLU A 25 -14.17 17.58 -15.45
C GLU A 25 -14.27 16.20 -14.80
N VAL A 26 -14.30 15.13 -15.59
CA VAL A 26 -14.26 13.75 -15.08
C VAL A 26 -13.03 13.52 -14.22
N ALA A 27 -11.84 13.92 -14.68
CA ALA A 27 -10.59 13.82 -13.93
C ALA A 27 -10.65 14.60 -12.60
N ARG A 28 -11.19 15.84 -12.61
CA ARG A 28 -11.35 16.65 -11.39
C ARG A 28 -12.37 16.04 -10.42
N CYS A 29 -13.47 15.49 -10.92
CA CYS A 29 -14.46 14.79 -10.12
C CYS A 29 -13.85 13.55 -9.47
N ALA A 30 -13.23 12.67 -10.27
CA ALA A 30 -12.57 11.45 -9.78
C ALA A 30 -11.54 11.78 -8.68
N LYS A 31 -10.67 12.77 -8.93
CA LYS A 31 -9.69 13.26 -7.95
C LYS A 31 -10.36 13.78 -6.66
N SER A 32 -11.43 14.54 -6.77
CA SER A 32 -12.15 15.09 -5.60
C SER A 32 -12.75 13.99 -4.74
N PHE A 33 -13.45 13.02 -5.35
CA PHE A 33 -14.00 11.87 -4.63
C PHE A 33 -12.90 11.01 -3.99
N ALA A 34 -11.78 10.82 -4.68
CA ALA A 34 -10.63 10.11 -4.13
C ALA A 34 -10.00 10.85 -2.93
N LEU A 35 -9.89 12.18 -2.97
CA LEU A 35 -9.42 12.98 -1.83
C LEU A 35 -10.36 12.84 -0.62
N LEU A 36 -11.67 12.80 -0.86
CA LEU A 36 -12.71 12.53 0.14
C LEU A 36 -12.77 11.06 0.60
N LYS A 37 -11.95 10.19 0.01
CA LYS A 37 -11.92 8.74 0.24
C LYS A 37 -13.28 8.09 -0.03
N TRP A 38 -14.10 8.69 -0.90
CA TRP A 38 -15.46 8.25 -1.15
C TRP A 38 -15.54 7.52 -2.48
N LEU A 39 -15.72 6.20 -2.41
CA LEU A 39 -15.94 5.37 -3.60
C LEU A 39 -17.43 5.16 -3.82
N ASN A 40 -17.94 5.65 -4.96
CA ASN A 40 -19.26 5.31 -5.46
C ASN A 40 -19.07 4.49 -6.73
N LEU A 41 -19.36 3.19 -6.67
CA LEU A 41 -19.07 2.26 -7.77
C LEU A 41 -19.71 2.68 -9.10
N PRO A 42 -21.01 3.02 -9.17
CA PRO A 42 -21.63 3.45 -10.44
C PRO A 42 -20.97 4.70 -11.04
N LEU A 43 -20.61 5.68 -10.20
CA LEU A 43 -19.97 6.91 -10.66
C LEU A 43 -18.55 6.67 -11.17
N PHE A 44 -17.76 5.84 -10.48
CA PHE A 44 -16.40 5.51 -10.91
C PHE A 44 -16.37 4.64 -12.16
N GLU A 45 -17.35 3.74 -12.32
CA GLU A 45 -17.55 3.00 -13.56
C GLU A 45 -17.92 3.94 -14.72
N ALA A 46 -18.84 4.89 -14.48
CA ALA A 46 -19.17 5.91 -15.49
C ALA A 46 -17.95 6.77 -15.88
N PHE A 47 -17.05 7.08 -14.94
CA PHE A 47 -15.78 7.77 -15.26
C PHE A 47 -14.87 6.92 -16.14
N ALA A 48 -14.75 5.62 -15.86
CA ALA A 48 -13.95 4.70 -16.69
C ALA A 48 -14.51 4.59 -18.10
N GLN A 49 -15.82 4.39 -18.24
CA GLN A 49 -16.51 4.34 -19.53
C GLN A 49 -16.38 5.65 -20.31
N HIS A 50 -16.45 6.79 -19.61
CA HIS A 50 -16.23 8.09 -20.22
C HIS A 50 -14.83 8.22 -20.83
N VAL A 51 -13.78 7.80 -20.09
CA VAL A 51 -12.40 7.79 -20.59
C VAL A 51 -12.27 6.86 -21.80
N LEU A 52 -12.83 5.65 -21.74
CA LEU A 52 -12.80 4.68 -22.83
C LEU A 52 -13.49 5.19 -24.10
N SER A 53 -14.68 5.78 -23.97
CA SER A 53 -15.41 6.35 -25.11
C SER A 53 -14.68 7.51 -25.80
N ARG A 54 -13.68 8.10 -25.13
CA ARG A 54 -12.87 9.22 -25.61
C ARG A 54 -11.37 8.87 -25.63
N ALA A 55 -11.04 7.59 -25.78
CA ALA A 55 -9.67 7.07 -25.78
C ALA A 55 -8.72 7.84 -26.72
N GLN A 56 -9.21 8.27 -27.89
CA GLN A 56 -8.38 8.99 -28.87
C GLN A 56 -8.08 10.42 -28.43
N SER A 57 -9.03 11.12 -27.80
CA SER A 57 -8.95 12.55 -27.48
C SER A 57 -8.65 12.87 -26.02
N VAL A 58 -8.64 11.89 -25.12
CA VAL A 58 -8.30 12.09 -23.71
C VAL A 58 -6.87 12.60 -23.57
N ALA A 59 -6.71 13.72 -22.85
CA ALA A 59 -5.41 14.29 -22.54
C ALA A 59 -4.67 13.42 -21.52
N MET A 60 -3.34 13.31 -21.67
CA MET A 60 -2.50 12.53 -20.76
C MET A 60 -2.65 12.96 -19.29
N SER A 61 -2.75 14.27 -19.03
CA SER A 61 -2.95 14.80 -17.69
C SER A 61 -4.27 14.33 -17.05
N ASP A 62 -5.34 14.24 -17.84
CA ASP A 62 -6.65 13.80 -17.35
C ASP A 62 -6.63 12.30 -17.05
N LEU A 63 -6.05 11.51 -17.95
CA LEU A 63 -5.86 10.08 -17.78
C LEU A 63 -5.03 9.77 -16.51
N CYS A 64 -3.92 10.49 -16.29
CA CYS A 64 -3.10 10.35 -15.10
C CYS A 64 -3.90 10.65 -13.81
N ASN A 65 -4.70 11.73 -13.81
CA ASN A 65 -5.51 12.08 -12.63
C ASN A 65 -6.60 11.03 -12.33
N VAL A 66 -7.24 10.47 -13.37
CA VAL A 66 -8.21 9.37 -13.20
C VAL A 66 -7.52 8.12 -12.64
N LEU A 67 -6.38 7.72 -13.22
CA LEU A 67 -5.60 6.57 -12.77
C LEU A 67 -5.16 6.71 -11.30
N LEU A 68 -4.66 7.89 -10.92
CA LEU A 68 -4.28 8.20 -9.54
C LEU A 68 -5.47 8.14 -8.58
N ALA A 69 -6.66 8.59 -9.02
CA ALA A 69 -7.89 8.49 -8.24
C ALA A 69 -8.32 7.03 -8.04
N PHE A 70 -8.23 6.22 -9.10
CA PHE A 70 -8.55 4.79 -9.06
C PHE A 70 -7.62 4.05 -8.12
N ALA A 71 -6.30 4.25 -8.25
CA ALA A 71 -5.32 3.67 -7.35
C ALA A 71 -5.53 4.10 -5.90
N ARG A 72 -5.83 5.38 -5.64
CA ARG A 72 -6.08 5.86 -4.27
C ARG A 72 -7.24 5.14 -3.60
N LEU A 73 -8.32 4.88 -4.33
CA LEU A 73 -9.51 4.18 -3.82
C LEU A 73 -9.46 2.66 -4.02
N ASN A 74 -8.37 2.12 -4.57
CA ASN A 74 -8.28 0.72 -4.98
C ASN A 74 -9.43 0.29 -5.92
N PHE A 75 -9.90 1.19 -6.77
CA PHE A 75 -10.98 0.92 -7.72
C PHE A 75 -10.43 0.31 -9.00
N ARG A 76 -11.11 -0.70 -9.52
CA ARG A 76 -10.87 -1.30 -10.83
C ARG A 76 -12.18 -1.30 -11.62
N PRO A 77 -12.17 -0.80 -12.86
CA PRO A 77 -13.37 -0.75 -13.70
C PRO A 77 -13.75 -2.14 -14.20
N GLU A 78 -15.02 -2.32 -14.57
CA GLU A 78 -15.51 -3.60 -15.12
C GLU A 78 -14.77 -3.96 -16.43
N GLN A 79 -14.53 -2.96 -17.28
CA GLN A 79 -13.70 -3.10 -18.49
C GLN A 79 -12.21 -2.89 -18.18
N GLU A 80 -11.70 -3.63 -17.20
CA GLU A 80 -10.32 -3.53 -16.68
C GLU A 80 -9.28 -3.61 -17.80
N GLU A 81 -9.37 -4.65 -18.63
CA GLU A 81 -8.42 -4.89 -19.72
C GLU A 81 -8.39 -3.73 -20.73
N ALA A 82 -9.55 -3.26 -21.19
CA ALA A 82 -9.64 -2.16 -22.14
C ALA A 82 -9.07 -0.86 -21.54
N PHE A 83 -9.38 -0.59 -20.26
CA PHE A 83 -8.91 0.61 -19.58
C PHE A 83 -7.39 0.60 -19.43
N PHE A 84 -6.80 -0.49 -18.94
CA PHE A 84 -5.35 -0.55 -18.76
C PHE A 84 -4.60 -0.65 -20.09
N ASN A 85 -5.15 -1.31 -21.11
CA ASN A 85 -4.58 -1.28 -22.46
C ASN A 85 -4.46 0.16 -22.98
N LEU A 86 -5.50 0.97 -22.82
CA LEU A 86 -5.45 2.41 -23.16
C LEU A 86 -4.39 3.15 -22.34
N VAL A 87 -4.32 2.91 -21.02
CA VAL A 87 -3.31 3.52 -20.14
C VAL A 87 -1.91 3.22 -20.64
N HIS A 88 -1.61 1.95 -20.92
CA HIS A 88 -0.29 1.54 -21.39
C HIS A 88 0.04 2.02 -22.80
N GLU A 89 -0.94 2.03 -23.72
CA GLU A 89 -0.76 2.58 -25.07
C GLU A 89 -0.33 4.05 -24.99
N LYS A 90 -1.05 4.85 -24.17
CA LYS A 90 -0.75 6.27 -23.98
C LYS A 90 0.57 6.49 -23.25
N LEU A 91 0.86 5.72 -22.20
CA LEU A 91 2.09 5.83 -21.42
C LEU A 91 3.32 5.39 -22.22
N GLY A 92 3.20 4.41 -23.12
CA GLY A 92 4.34 3.80 -23.82
C GLY A 92 5.35 4.81 -24.36
N SER A 93 4.91 5.75 -25.20
CA SER A 93 5.81 6.78 -25.76
C SER A 93 5.91 8.05 -24.90
N GLN A 94 4.90 8.34 -24.07
CA GLN A 94 4.77 9.63 -23.37
C GLN A 94 5.22 9.61 -21.91
N LEU A 95 5.46 8.44 -21.31
CA LEU A 95 5.87 8.33 -19.90
C LEU A 95 7.14 9.13 -19.64
N ALA A 96 8.14 9.02 -20.53
CA ALA A 96 9.40 9.74 -20.38
C ALA A 96 9.26 11.27 -20.50
N ASP A 97 8.20 11.76 -21.16
CA ASP A 97 7.92 13.18 -21.37
C ASP A 97 7.19 13.82 -20.18
N LEU A 98 6.66 13.01 -19.25
CA LEU A 98 6.02 13.52 -18.04
C LEU A 98 7.05 14.13 -17.08
N ASP A 99 6.59 15.04 -16.22
CA ASP A 99 7.38 15.48 -15.06
C ASP A 99 7.88 14.26 -14.25
N PRO A 100 9.15 14.21 -13.82
CA PRO A 100 9.71 13.05 -13.14
C PRO A 100 8.92 12.59 -11.91
N ALA A 101 8.34 13.52 -11.12
CA ALA A 101 7.53 13.13 -9.98
C ALA A 101 6.17 12.55 -10.42
N LEU A 102 5.61 13.02 -11.54
CA LEU A 102 4.40 12.44 -12.13
C LEU A 102 4.67 11.05 -12.70
N GLN A 103 5.85 10.78 -13.30
CA GLN A 103 6.25 9.43 -13.72
C GLN A 103 6.21 8.44 -12.55
N VAL A 104 6.80 8.83 -11.41
CA VAL A 104 6.77 8.05 -10.18
C VAL A 104 5.33 7.86 -9.68
N ASP A 105 4.52 8.90 -9.67
CA ASP A 105 3.14 8.85 -9.19
C ASP A 105 2.27 7.89 -10.02
N VAL A 106 2.38 7.95 -11.34
CA VAL A 106 1.61 7.13 -12.28
C VAL A 106 2.04 5.67 -12.20
N LEU A 107 3.35 5.38 -12.22
CA LEU A 107 3.82 4.01 -12.07
C LEU A 107 3.46 3.45 -10.70
N TRP A 108 3.57 4.24 -9.63
CA TRP A 108 3.14 3.82 -8.30
C TRP A 108 1.64 3.48 -8.28
N ALA A 109 0.80 4.22 -9.00
CA ALA A 109 -0.61 3.89 -9.17
C ALA A 109 -0.83 2.57 -9.92
N LEU A 110 -0.04 2.28 -10.95
CA LEU A 110 -0.05 0.98 -11.63
C LEU A 110 0.40 -0.15 -10.70
N CYS A 111 1.40 0.06 -9.85
CA CYS A 111 1.78 -0.91 -8.82
C CYS A 111 0.63 -1.18 -7.84
N VAL A 112 -0.05 -0.14 -7.35
CA VAL A 112 -1.24 -0.31 -6.48
C VAL A 112 -2.32 -1.13 -7.17
N LEU A 113 -2.58 -0.86 -8.45
CA LEU A 113 -3.61 -1.53 -9.24
C LEU A 113 -3.15 -2.88 -9.81
N GLN A 114 -1.91 -3.31 -9.57
CA GLN A 114 -1.31 -4.54 -10.09
C GLN A 114 -1.24 -4.60 -11.63
N GLN A 115 -0.91 -3.47 -12.25
CA GLN A 115 -0.84 -3.31 -13.69
C GLN A 115 0.53 -2.80 -14.16
N ALA A 116 1.53 -2.71 -13.27
CA ALA A 116 2.87 -2.25 -13.65
C ALA A 116 3.55 -3.23 -14.62
N ARG A 117 4.14 -2.72 -15.71
CA ARG A 117 4.92 -3.53 -16.66
C ARG A 117 6.42 -3.39 -16.40
N ALA A 118 7.19 -4.43 -16.71
CA ALA A 118 8.64 -4.44 -16.55
C ALA A 118 9.34 -3.27 -17.26
N SER A 119 8.88 -2.88 -18.45
CA SER A 119 9.41 -1.73 -19.20
C SER A 119 9.19 -0.40 -18.48
N GLU A 120 8.04 -0.24 -17.82
CA GLU A 120 7.68 0.98 -17.07
C GLU A 120 8.47 1.04 -15.75
N LEU A 121 8.61 -0.11 -15.06
CA LEU A 121 9.49 -0.26 -13.91
C LEU A 121 10.93 0.16 -14.25
N GLN A 122 11.47 -0.33 -15.37
CA GLN A 122 12.81 0.03 -15.83
C GLN A 122 12.94 1.53 -16.13
N ALA A 123 11.93 2.14 -16.75
CA ALA A 123 11.95 3.56 -17.09
C ALA A 123 12.00 4.48 -15.85
N VAL A 124 11.36 4.09 -14.74
CA VAL A 124 11.30 4.89 -13.51
C VAL A 124 12.42 4.52 -12.52
N LEU A 125 12.84 3.25 -12.46
CA LEU A 125 13.91 2.81 -11.58
C LEU A 125 15.32 3.07 -12.13
N ARG A 126 15.45 3.66 -13.32
CA ARG A 126 16.75 4.03 -13.88
C ARG A 126 17.46 5.11 -13.04
N PRO A 127 18.80 5.06 -12.92
CA PRO A 127 19.59 6.01 -12.13
C PRO A 127 19.30 7.48 -12.47
N GLU A 128 19.12 7.81 -13.74
CA GLU A 128 18.92 9.18 -14.23
C GLU A 128 17.65 9.82 -13.65
N LEU A 129 16.64 9.01 -13.32
CA LEU A 129 15.39 9.48 -12.73
C LEU A 129 15.46 9.45 -11.20
N HIS A 130 15.78 8.30 -10.60
CA HIS A 130 15.63 8.15 -9.15
C HIS A 130 16.64 8.99 -8.33
N THR A 131 17.83 9.25 -8.87
CA THR A 131 18.88 10.03 -8.18
C THR A 131 18.45 11.47 -7.90
N GLN A 132 17.52 12.02 -8.69
CA GLN A 132 16.94 13.34 -8.50
C GLN A 132 16.20 13.48 -7.15
N PHE A 133 15.76 12.35 -6.57
CA PHE A 133 14.94 12.34 -5.35
C PHE A 133 15.68 11.85 -4.10
N LEU A 134 16.85 11.20 -4.23
CA LEU A 134 17.57 10.63 -3.09
C LEU A 134 18.06 11.68 -2.08
N GLY A 135 18.31 12.91 -2.54
CA GLY A 135 18.76 14.02 -1.70
C GLY A 135 17.67 15.03 -1.30
N ASP A 136 16.46 14.92 -1.86
CA ASP A 136 15.40 15.91 -1.64
C ASP A 136 14.69 15.69 -0.30
N ARG A 137 14.99 16.57 0.66
CA ARG A 137 14.40 16.54 2.00
C ARG A 137 13.05 17.24 2.10
N SER A 138 12.53 17.83 1.02
CA SER A 138 11.21 18.45 1.01
C SER A 138 10.11 17.41 1.28
N PRO A 139 8.94 17.80 1.82
CA PRO A 139 7.83 16.85 2.00
C PRO A 139 7.41 16.16 0.69
N ARG A 140 7.54 16.85 -0.45
CA ARG A 140 7.26 16.30 -1.78
C ARG A 140 8.34 15.29 -2.19
N GLY A 141 9.61 15.61 -2.00
CA GLY A 141 10.74 14.71 -2.22
C GLY A 141 10.63 13.44 -1.41
N GLN A 142 10.37 13.55 -0.11
CA GLN A 142 10.16 12.40 0.77
C GLN A 142 8.97 11.54 0.34
N SER A 143 7.85 12.15 -0.06
CA SER A 143 6.70 11.40 -0.58
C SER A 143 7.04 10.67 -1.88
N THR A 144 7.86 11.26 -2.75
CA THR A 144 8.26 10.69 -4.03
C THR A 144 9.24 9.54 -3.81
N LEU A 145 10.24 9.73 -2.95
CA LEU A 145 11.18 8.68 -2.52
C LEU A 145 10.45 7.48 -1.92
N GLN A 146 9.44 7.73 -1.09
CA GLN A 146 8.64 6.65 -0.53
C GLN A 146 7.88 5.86 -1.61
N LYS A 147 7.33 6.54 -2.63
CA LYS A 147 6.71 5.84 -3.76
C LYS A 147 7.73 5.06 -4.59
N LEU A 148 8.93 5.59 -4.79
CA LEU A 148 10.05 4.87 -5.42
C LEU A 148 10.42 3.60 -4.65
N LEU A 149 10.49 3.66 -3.31
CA LEU A 149 10.71 2.48 -2.49
C LEU A 149 9.64 1.40 -2.69
N HIS A 150 8.37 1.82 -2.79
CA HIS A 150 7.29 0.88 -3.09
C HIS A 150 7.41 0.31 -4.51
N ILE A 151 7.71 1.12 -5.53
CA ILE A 151 7.92 0.65 -6.91
C ILE A 151 9.07 -0.36 -6.96
N ASN A 152 10.17 -0.07 -6.26
CA ASN A 152 11.30 -0.98 -6.14
C ASN A 152 10.91 -2.29 -5.43
N ALA A 153 10.06 -2.22 -4.41
CA ALA A 153 9.51 -3.41 -3.76
C ALA A 153 8.61 -4.22 -4.71
N THR A 154 7.76 -3.59 -5.52
CA THR A 154 6.98 -4.27 -6.58
C THR A 154 7.91 -5.00 -7.55
N ALA A 155 8.95 -4.34 -8.05
CA ALA A 155 9.92 -4.95 -8.95
C ALA A 155 10.62 -6.17 -8.34
N ARG A 156 10.97 -6.12 -7.05
CA ARG A 156 11.69 -7.20 -6.35
C ARG A 156 10.80 -8.36 -5.90
N LEU A 157 9.56 -8.08 -5.52
CA LEU A 157 8.70 -9.04 -4.82
C LEU A 157 7.58 -9.60 -5.71
N GLU A 158 7.19 -8.88 -6.76
CA GLU A 158 6.00 -9.22 -7.56
C GLU A 158 6.34 -9.50 -9.03
N HIS A 159 7.55 -9.17 -9.48
CA HIS A 159 8.05 -9.43 -10.83
C HIS A 159 9.33 -10.28 -10.79
N PRO A 160 9.23 -11.61 -10.64
CA PRO A 160 10.40 -12.49 -10.55
C PRO A 160 11.30 -12.45 -11.80
N GLU A 161 10.74 -12.10 -12.96
CA GLU A 161 11.44 -11.96 -14.24
C GLU A 161 12.11 -10.59 -14.45
N TYR A 162 11.92 -9.63 -13.53
CA TYR A 162 12.47 -8.29 -13.71
C TYR A 162 14.00 -8.27 -13.57
N ALA A 163 14.68 -7.94 -14.67
CA ALA A 163 16.15 -7.83 -14.74
C ALA A 163 16.65 -6.38 -14.87
N GLY A 164 15.76 -5.39 -14.70
CA GLY A 164 16.08 -3.98 -14.83
C GLY A 164 16.78 -3.39 -13.60
N PRO A 165 17.05 -2.07 -13.61
CA PRO A 165 17.68 -1.37 -12.50
C PRO A 165 16.81 -1.39 -11.25
N LEU A 166 17.45 -1.38 -10.08
CA LEU A 166 16.84 -1.26 -8.76
C LEU A 166 17.43 -0.06 -8.03
N LEU A 167 16.76 0.36 -6.94
CA LEU A 167 17.30 1.42 -6.07
C LEU A 167 18.58 0.95 -5.36
N PRO A 168 19.57 1.84 -5.18
CA PRO A 168 20.81 1.51 -4.47
C PRO A 168 20.56 1.29 -2.98
N ALA A 169 21.44 0.54 -2.31
CA ALA A 169 21.33 0.23 -0.88
C ALA A 169 21.24 1.49 0.01
N THR A 170 21.87 2.59 -0.41
CA THR A 170 21.80 3.90 0.28
C THR A 170 20.40 4.50 0.31
N ALA A 171 19.55 4.16 -0.66
CA ALA A 171 18.15 4.58 -0.71
C ALA A 171 17.25 3.68 0.15
N LEU A 172 17.67 2.42 0.38
CA LEU A 172 16.91 1.42 1.15
C LEU A 172 17.08 1.56 2.65
N ASP A 173 18.08 2.32 3.10
CA ASP A 173 18.28 2.62 4.51
C ASP A 173 17.08 3.45 5.01
N PRO A 174 16.28 2.94 5.96
CA PRO A 174 15.22 3.72 6.55
C PRO A 174 15.86 4.93 7.25
N GLY A 175 15.79 6.08 6.59
CA GLY A 175 16.33 7.34 7.11
C GLY A 175 15.81 7.65 8.52
N PRO A 176 16.38 8.68 9.18
CA PRO A 176 16.05 9.00 10.57
C PRO A 176 14.53 9.10 10.75
N PRO A 177 13.99 8.58 11.86
CA PRO A 177 12.55 8.55 12.08
C PRO A 177 11.97 9.93 11.83
N ALA A 178 10.93 10.00 10.99
CA ALA A 178 10.20 11.23 10.74
C ALA A 178 9.81 11.87 12.08
N PRO A 179 9.78 13.23 12.18
CA PRO A 179 9.46 13.92 13.43
C PRO A 179 8.21 13.32 14.06
N GLU A 180 8.33 12.99 15.36
CA GLU A 180 7.42 12.11 16.11
C GLU A 180 5.97 12.23 15.67
N ARG A 181 5.53 11.30 14.84
CA ARG A 181 4.12 11.15 14.52
C ARG A 181 3.46 10.71 15.82
N LYS A 182 2.56 11.54 16.37
CA LYS A 182 1.87 11.25 17.64
C LYS A 182 1.41 9.79 17.65
N VAL A 183 1.93 9.03 18.62
CA VAL A 183 1.53 7.63 18.83
C VAL A 183 0.04 7.62 19.10
N THR A 184 -0.71 6.96 18.22
CA THR A 184 -2.16 6.83 18.35
C THR A 184 -2.52 5.88 19.49
N PRO A 185 -3.70 5.98 20.10
CA PRO A 185 -4.16 5.04 21.13
C PRO A 185 -4.08 3.58 20.69
N LEU A 186 -4.57 3.25 19.50
CA LEU A 186 -4.54 1.89 18.95
C LEU A 186 -3.11 1.34 18.84
N GLN A 187 -2.15 2.13 18.35
CA GLN A 187 -0.74 1.74 18.31
C GLN A 187 -0.19 1.39 19.69
N LYS A 188 -0.45 2.27 20.67
CA LYS A 188 0.05 2.11 22.03
C LYS A 188 -0.52 0.84 22.66
N GLU A 189 -1.83 0.68 22.60
CA GLU A 189 -2.53 -0.49 23.16
C GLU A 189 -2.12 -1.79 22.48
N LEU A 190 -1.95 -1.79 21.15
CA LEU A 190 -1.46 -2.95 20.40
C LEU A 190 -0.06 -3.35 20.87
N GLN A 191 0.85 -2.38 21.01
CA GLN A 191 2.20 -2.63 21.50
C GLN A 191 2.21 -3.15 22.94
N GLU A 192 1.39 -2.58 23.83
CA GLU A 192 1.25 -3.02 25.22
C GLU A 192 0.70 -4.45 25.32
N THR A 193 -0.37 -4.74 24.57
CA THR A 193 -0.98 -6.08 24.51
C THR A 193 0.04 -7.11 24.01
N LEU A 194 0.76 -6.80 22.92
CA LEU A 194 1.78 -7.69 22.37
C LEU A 194 2.95 -7.91 23.33
N LYS A 195 3.43 -6.87 24.02
CA LYS A 195 4.47 -7.02 25.05
C LYS A 195 4.03 -7.98 26.15
N GLY A 196 2.78 -7.88 26.59
CA GLY A 196 2.19 -8.81 27.56
C GLY A 196 2.10 -10.24 27.04
N LEU A 197 1.78 -10.43 25.76
CA LEU A 197 1.69 -11.75 25.11
C LEU A 197 3.04 -12.43 24.92
N LEU A 198 4.07 -11.66 24.54
CA LEU A 198 5.39 -12.20 24.21
C LEU A 198 6.13 -12.71 25.47
N GLY A 199 5.89 -12.08 26.63
CA GLY A 199 6.54 -12.43 27.89
C GLY A 199 8.06 -12.17 27.92
N GLY A 200 8.63 -11.58 26.86
CA GLY A 200 10.05 -11.27 26.71
C GLY A 200 10.28 -10.27 25.56
N ALA A 201 11.26 -9.38 25.74
CA ALA A 201 11.56 -8.30 24.77
C ALA A 201 12.37 -8.77 23.54
N ASP A 202 12.87 -10.00 23.58
CA ASP A 202 13.64 -10.69 22.54
C ASP A 202 12.76 -11.43 21.52
N ARG A 203 11.50 -11.72 21.90
CA ARG A 203 10.53 -12.50 21.12
C ARG A 203 9.75 -11.72 20.06
N GLY A 204 9.98 -10.42 19.96
CA GLY A 204 9.37 -9.58 18.94
C GLY A 204 10.11 -8.27 18.71
N ARG A 205 9.87 -7.66 17.56
CA ARG A 205 10.31 -6.29 17.23
C ARG A 205 9.09 -5.42 16.99
N PHE A 206 9.19 -4.13 17.31
CA PHE A 206 8.12 -3.16 17.18
C PHE A 206 8.57 -2.01 16.28
N SER A 207 7.64 -1.42 15.52
CA SER A 207 7.92 -0.31 14.61
C SER A 207 9.08 -0.62 13.64
N VAL A 208 8.98 -1.76 12.94
CA VAL A 208 10.06 -2.32 12.13
C VAL A 208 10.06 -1.68 10.75
N ALA A 209 10.99 -0.77 10.49
CA ALA A 209 11.19 -0.21 9.16
C ALA A 209 11.85 -1.25 8.23
N THR A 210 11.23 -1.46 7.08
CA THR A 210 11.68 -2.45 6.08
C THR A 210 12.36 -1.76 4.89
N GLN A 211 13.25 -2.48 4.21
CA GLN A 211 13.86 -2.04 2.94
C GLN A 211 12.84 -1.83 1.80
N TYR A 212 11.57 -2.18 2.02
CA TYR A 212 10.48 -2.06 1.06
C TYR A 212 9.69 -0.75 1.18
N GLY A 213 10.13 0.16 2.06
CA GLY A 213 9.46 1.46 2.30
C GLY A 213 8.27 1.40 3.25
N TRP A 214 8.01 0.22 3.85
CA TRP A 214 6.94 0.00 4.83
C TRP A 214 7.49 -0.11 6.25
N VAL A 215 6.66 0.25 7.23
CA VAL A 215 6.95 0.06 8.66
C VAL A 215 5.91 -0.91 9.22
N LEU A 216 6.36 -2.04 9.77
CA LEU A 216 5.50 -3.00 10.46
C LEU A 216 5.23 -2.51 11.88
N ASP A 217 4.01 -2.65 12.40
CA ASP A 217 3.72 -2.28 13.79
C ASP A 217 4.43 -3.24 14.76
N ALA A 218 4.45 -4.53 14.42
CA ALA A 218 5.25 -5.53 15.11
C ALA A 218 5.63 -6.71 14.20
N GLU A 219 6.66 -7.43 14.61
CA GLU A 219 7.16 -8.64 13.97
C GLU A 219 7.43 -9.71 15.03
N VAL A 220 6.99 -10.95 14.78
CA VAL A 220 7.23 -12.11 15.66
C VAL A 220 7.56 -13.34 14.83
N LEU A 221 8.17 -14.33 15.47
CA LEU A 221 8.48 -15.63 14.86
C LEU A 221 7.87 -16.73 15.73
N LEU A 222 7.09 -17.62 15.12
CA LEU A 222 6.45 -18.76 15.77
C LEU A 222 7.11 -20.06 15.33
N ASP A 223 7.29 -21.02 16.24
CA ASP A 223 7.64 -22.40 15.89
C ASP A 223 6.42 -23.23 15.45
N ALA A 224 6.61 -24.54 15.24
CA ALA A 224 5.56 -25.45 14.80
C ALA A 224 4.44 -25.61 15.86
N GLU A 225 4.79 -25.44 17.13
CA GLU A 225 3.91 -25.53 18.29
C GLU A 225 3.21 -24.20 18.61
N GLY A 226 3.52 -23.14 17.86
CA GLY A 226 2.97 -21.80 18.04
C GLY A 226 3.56 -21.03 19.22
N GLN A 227 4.75 -21.40 19.70
CA GLN A 227 5.52 -20.66 20.69
C GLN A 227 6.37 -19.57 20.03
N PHE A 228 6.59 -18.47 20.74
CA PHE A 228 7.41 -17.37 20.26
C PHE A 228 8.91 -17.70 20.36
N LEU A 229 9.59 -17.60 19.23
CA LEU A 229 11.04 -17.76 19.14
C LEU A 229 11.78 -16.42 19.37
N PRO A 230 13.01 -16.45 19.89
CA PRO A 230 13.85 -15.25 20.04
C PRO A 230 14.23 -14.68 18.67
N LEU A 231 13.52 -13.65 18.23
CA LEU A 231 13.56 -13.17 16.84
C LEU A 231 14.93 -12.61 16.44
N ARG A 232 15.72 -12.13 17.41
CA ARG A 232 17.03 -11.50 17.17
C ARG A 232 18.10 -12.47 16.69
N ASP A 233 17.92 -13.76 16.97
CA ASP A 233 18.88 -14.80 16.60
C ASP A 233 18.75 -15.16 15.11
N PHE A 234 17.59 -14.91 14.52
CA PHE A 234 17.23 -15.34 13.17
C PHE A 234 17.36 -14.24 12.11
N VAL A 235 17.77 -14.65 10.91
CA VAL A 235 17.93 -13.77 9.75
C VAL A 235 16.63 -13.05 9.41
N ALA A 236 16.73 -11.73 9.25
CA ALA A 236 15.67 -10.80 8.90
C ALA A 236 16.04 -10.07 7.59
N PRO A 237 15.73 -10.67 6.42
CA PRO A 237 16.18 -10.15 5.12
C PRO A 237 15.50 -8.85 4.71
N HIS A 238 14.36 -8.51 5.33
CA HIS A 238 13.61 -7.27 5.14
C HIS A 238 14.27 -6.05 5.78
N LEU A 239 15.30 -6.22 6.61
CA LEU A 239 16.04 -5.13 7.23
C LEU A 239 17.22 -4.68 6.37
N SER A 240 17.60 -3.41 6.52
CA SER A 240 18.79 -2.83 5.89
C SER A 240 19.68 -2.22 6.99
N PRO A 241 20.86 -2.79 7.29
CA PRO A 241 21.37 -4.06 6.78
C PRO A 241 20.57 -5.26 7.33
N PRO A 242 20.62 -6.44 6.66
CA PRO A 242 20.05 -7.66 7.19
C PRO A 242 20.61 -7.97 8.59
N SER A 243 19.74 -8.41 9.50
CA SER A 243 20.10 -8.72 10.89
C SER A 243 19.86 -10.19 11.21
N GLY A 244 20.61 -10.76 12.15
CA GLY A 244 20.48 -12.15 12.60
C GLY A 244 21.60 -13.05 12.07
N GLY A 245 21.87 -14.16 12.77
CA GLY A 245 22.97 -15.07 12.45
C GLY A 245 22.54 -16.45 11.98
N GLN A 246 21.32 -16.89 12.33
CA GLN A 246 20.82 -18.23 12.03
C GLN A 246 19.61 -18.20 11.10
N LEU A 247 19.48 -19.19 10.23
CA LEU A 247 18.25 -19.36 9.46
C LEU A 247 17.12 -19.82 10.40
N PRO A 248 15.90 -19.27 10.26
CA PRO A 248 14.77 -19.76 11.02
C PRO A 248 14.51 -21.23 10.69
N PRO A 249 13.99 -22.03 11.66
CA PRO A 249 13.57 -23.40 11.38
C PRO A 249 12.61 -23.44 10.18
N PRO A 250 12.66 -24.47 9.31
CA PRO A 250 11.78 -24.54 8.13
C PRO A 250 10.29 -24.50 8.46
N THR A 251 9.92 -24.98 9.66
CA THR A 251 8.54 -24.97 10.17
C THR A 251 8.14 -23.65 10.80
N ALA A 252 9.11 -22.76 11.08
CA ALA A 252 8.84 -21.50 11.75
C ALA A 252 8.10 -20.53 10.82
N LYS A 253 7.14 -19.80 11.38
CA LYS A 253 6.31 -18.84 10.66
C LYS A 253 6.60 -17.44 11.16
N ARG A 254 7.00 -16.56 10.24
CA ARG A 254 7.28 -15.14 10.53
C ARG A 254 6.00 -14.33 10.33
N LEU A 255 5.53 -13.68 11.37
CA LEU A 255 4.29 -12.91 11.35
C LEU A 255 4.60 -11.42 11.41
N ALA A 256 3.87 -10.64 10.61
CA ALA A 256 3.89 -9.18 10.63
C ALA A 256 2.52 -8.65 11.06
N PHE A 257 2.50 -7.79 12.08
CA PHE A 257 1.30 -7.09 12.51
C PHE A 257 1.16 -5.79 11.74
N LEU A 258 0.01 -5.61 11.11
CA LEU A 258 -0.35 -4.39 10.41
C LEU A 258 -1.61 -3.79 11.03
N ARG A 259 -1.46 -2.62 11.64
CA ARG A 259 -2.55 -1.86 12.20
C ARG A 259 -3.18 -0.98 11.12
N TRP A 260 -4.49 -1.03 11.04
CA TRP A 260 -5.26 -0.18 10.13
C TRP A 260 -6.11 0.81 10.91
N GLU A 261 -5.68 2.07 10.93
CA GLU A 261 -6.43 3.19 11.48
C GLU A 261 -7.64 3.53 10.63
N PHE A 262 -8.59 4.27 11.20
CA PHE A 262 -9.75 4.82 10.46
C PHE A 262 -9.33 5.53 9.17
N SER A 263 -8.20 6.24 9.20
CA SER A 263 -7.68 6.97 8.04
C SER A 263 -7.17 6.08 6.90
N ASN A 264 -6.98 4.78 7.14
CA ASN A 264 -6.52 3.82 6.14
C ASN A 264 -7.65 3.27 5.26
N PHE A 265 -8.91 3.48 5.65
CA PHE A 265 -10.07 2.96 4.96
C PHE A 265 -10.74 4.02 4.08
N ALA A 266 -11.49 3.54 3.09
CA ALA A 266 -12.45 4.37 2.38
C ALA A 266 -13.55 4.86 3.35
N SER A 267 -14.02 6.08 3.13
CA SER A 267 -15.07 6.70 3.93
C SER A 267 -16.31 5.80 3.95
N ARG A 268 -16.78 5.43 5.15
CA ARG A 268 -17.97 4.60 5.37
C ARG A 268 -17.89 3.17 4.80
N SER A 269 -16.70 2.70 4.46
CA SER A 269 -16.43 1.29 4.12
C SER A 269 -15.39 0.68 5.06
N LYS A 270 -15.29 -0.66 5.05
CA LYS A 270 -14.19 -1.43 5.63
C LYS A 270 -13.10 -1.76 4.60
N ASP A 271 -13.18 -1.18 3.40
CA ASP A 271 -12.19 -1.36 2.34
C ASP A 271 -10.96 -0.48 2.56
N LEU A 272 -9.77 -1.09 2.47
CA LEU A 272 -8.51 -0.36 2.55
C LEU A 272 -8.30 0.50 1.30
N LEU A 273 -7.75 1.71 1.50
CA LEU A 273 -7.27 2.52 0.39
C LEU A 273 -6.09 1.84 -0.30
N GLY A 274 -5.90 2.07 -1.59
CA GLY A 274 -4.99 1.28 -2.41
C GLY A 274 -3.53 1.29 -1.95
N ARG A 275 -3.08 2.37 -1.30
CA ARG A 275 -1.76 2.40 -0.63
C ARG A 275 -1.59 1.27 0.39
N PHE A 276 -2.61 1.00 1.19
CA PHE A 276 -2.55 0.01 2.28
C PHE A 276 -2.81 -1.40 1.77
N VAL A 277 -3.57 -1.53 0.68
CA VAL A 277 -3.66 -2.78 -0.09
C VAL A 277 -2.28 -3.14 -0.66
N LEU A 278 -1.56 -2.18 -1.25
CA LEU A 278 -0.18 -2.39 -1.71
C LEU A 278 0.76 -2.75 -0.57
N ALA A 279 0.66 -2.08 0.58
CA ALA A 279 1.46 -2.39 1.76
C ALA A 279 1.27 -3.83 2.22
N ARG A 280 0.01 -4.26 2.38
CA ARG A 280 -0.33 -5.64 2.75
C ARG A 280 0.22 -6.64 1.74
N ARG A 281 0.12 -6.36 0.44
CA ARG A 281 0.59 -7.23 -0.64
C ARG A 281 2.11 -7.37 -0.65
N HIS A 282 2.87 -6.28 -0.50
CA HIS A 282 4.33 -6.35 -0.37
C HIS A 282 4.78 -7.10 0.88
N VAL A 283 4.09 -6.94 2.01
CA VAL A 283 4.44 -7.67 3.24
C VAL A 283 4.19 -9.18 3.07
N LEU A 284 3.08 -9.57 2.43
CA LEU A 284 2.84 -10.99 2.08
C LEU A 284 3.91 -11.51 1.10
N ALA A 285 4.20 -10.77 0.03
CA ALA A 285 5.19 -11.16 -0.98
C ALA A 285 6.63 -11.24 -0.42
N ALA A 286 6.92 -10.50 0.65
CA ALA A 286 8.18 -10.61 1.39
C ALA A 286 8.28 -11.85 2.30
N GLY A 287 7.28 -12.74 2.29
CA GLY A 287 7.28 -14.02 3.01
C GLY A 287 6.73 -13.95 4.44
N PHE A 288 6.02 -12.88 4.80
CA PHE A 288 5.35 -12.78 6.10
C PHE A 288 3.94 -13.35 6.05
N LEU A 289 3.50 -13.93 7.17
CA LEU A 289 2.09 -14.07 7.48
C LEU A 289 1.58 -12.76 8.07
N VAL A 290 0.58 -12.16 7.44
CA VAL A 290 0.05 -10.86 7.88
C VAL A 290 -1.05 -11.06 8.90
N VAL A 291 -0.92 -10.38 10.04
CA VAL A 291 -1.94 -10.22 11.06
C VAL A 291 -2.53 -8.81 10.96
N ASP A 292 -3.70 -8.71 10.32
CA ASP A 292 -4.44 -7.46 10.18
C ASP A 292 -5.16 -7.09 11.49
N VAL A 293 -4.90 -5.87 12.00
CA VAL A 293 -5.55 -5.30 13.19
C VAL A 293 -6.29 -4.01 12.81
N PRO A 294 -7.53 -4.12 12.29
CA PRO A 294 -8.33 -2.97 11.92
C PRO A 294 -8.93 -2.27 13.15
N TYR A 295 -8.98 -0.94 13.10
CA TYR A 295 -9.49 -0.11 14.19
C TYR A 295 -10.91 -0.49 14.63
N TYR A 296 -11.79 -0.88 13.69
CA TYR A 296 -13.18 -1.17 13.99
C TYR A 296 -13.35 -2.48 14.77
N GLU A 297 -12.49 -3.48 14.57
CA GLU A 297 -12.51 -4.70 15.40
C GLU A 297 -11.89 -4.40 16.77
N TRP A 298 -10.79 -3.65 16.80
CA TRP A 298 -10.09 -3.33 18.04
C TRP A 298 -10.93 -2.51 19.02
N LEU A 299 -11.71 -1.54 18.52
CA LEU A 299 -12.57 -0.69 19.34
C LEU A 299 -13.69 -1.47 20.06
N GLU A 300 -14.06 -2.66 19.58
CA GLU A 300 -15.06 -3.51 20.22
C GLU A 300 -14.49 -4.25 21.45
N LEU A 301 -13.16 -4.32 21.59
CA LEU A 301 -12.45 -5.03 22.65
C LEU A 301 -12.30 -4.14 23.88
N ARG A 302 -13.02 -4.48 24.96
CA ARG A 302 -13.13 -3.63 26.17
C ARG A 302 -12.09 -3.93 27.23
N SER A 303 -11.50 -5.12 27.22
CA SER A 303 -10.51 -5.54 28.22
C SER A 303 -9.21 -6.02 27.59
N GLU A 304 -8.12 -5.92 28.35
CA GLU A 304 -6.81 -6.41 27.94
C GLU A 304 -6.80 -7.92 27.65
N TRP A 305 -7.61 -8.69 28.39
CA TRP A 305 -7.79 -10.12 28.12
C TRP A 305 -8.45 -10.35 26.76
N GLN A 306 -9.49 -9.57 26.40
CA GLN A 306 -10.15 -9.68 25.10
C GLN A 306 -9.19 -9.33 23.95
N LYS A 307 -8.39 -8.26 24.10
CA LYS A 307 -7.34 -7.87 23.15
C LYS A 307 -6.29 -8.97 22.97
N ALA A 308 -5.81 -9.54 24.07
CA ALA A 308 -4.86 -10.63 24.04
C ALA A 308 -5.43 -11.89 23.35
N ALA A 309 -6.69 -12.25 23.65
CA ALA A 309 -7.38 -13.38 23.02
C ALA A 309 -7.59 -13.15 21.51
N TYR A 310 -8.00 -11.93 21.13
CA TYR A 310 -8.16 -11.52 19.74
C TYR A 310 -6.87 -11.65 18.93
N LEU A 311 -5.75 -11.16 19.46
CA LEU A 311 -4.45 -11.29 18.77
C LEU A 311 -4.02 -12.75 18.63
N LYS A 312 -4.21 -13.57 19.67
CA LYS A 312 -3.93 -15.02 19.60
C LYS A 312 -4.77 -15.71 18.54
N ASP A 313 -6.05 -15.38 18.44
CA ASP A 313 -6.95 -15.90 17.42
C ASP A 313 -6.53 -15.48 16.01
N LYS A 314 -6.22 -14.19 15.80
CA LYS A 314 -5.73 -13.69 14.50
C LYS A 314 -4.42 -14.36 14.07
N MET A 315 -3.46 -14.55 14.98
CA MET A 315 -2.22 -15.27 14.68
C MET A 315 -2.51 -16.71 14.25
N ARG A 316 -3.34 -17.44 15.01
CA ARG A 316 -3.71 -18.83 14.69
C ARG A 316 -4.40 -18.95 13.34
N LYS A 317 -5.33 -18.05 13.03
CA LYS A 317 -6.01 -18.00 11.72
C LYS A 317 -5.01 -17.76 10.59
N SER A 318 -4.10 -16.80 10.75
CA SER A 318 -3.08 -16.49 9.75
C SER A 318 -2.15 -17.69 9.48
N VAL A 319 -1.79 -18.45 10.52
CA VAL A 319 -1.01 -19.69 10.39
C VAL A 319 -1.82 -20.80 9.73
N ALA A 320 -3.09 -20.98 10.10
CA ALA A 320 -3.96 -22.00 9.54
C ALA A 320 -4.26 -21.77 8.04
N GLU A 321 -4.49 -20.51 7.64
CA GLU A 321 -4.71 -20.14 6.24
C GLU A 321 -3.49 -20.47 5.36
N GLU A 322 -2.28 -20.35 5.91
CA GLU A 322 -1.06 -20.73 5.19
C GLU A 322 -0.91 -22.24 5.04
N LEU A 323 -1.27 -23.01 6.07
CA LEU A 323 -1.24 -24.47 6.01
C LEU A 323 -2.28 -25.07 5.05
N ALA A 324 -3.28 -24.27 4.66
CA ALA A 324 -4.35 -24.69 3.74
C ALA A 324 -4.08 -24.38 2.26
N LYS A 325 -2.99 -23.65 1.94
CA LYS A 325 -2.55 -23.37 0.56
C LYS A 325 -1.62 -24.45 0.05
#